data_AF-A0A2E9Y972-F1
#
_entry.id   AF-A0A2E9Y972-F1
#
_cell.length_a   1.000
_cell.length_b   1.000
_cell.length_c   1.000
_cell.angle_alpha   90.00
_cell.angle_beta   90.00
_cell.angle_gamma   90.00
#
_symmetry.space_group_name_H-M   'P 1'
#
loop_
_entity.id
_entity.type
_entity.pdbx_description
1 polymer ?
#
loop_
_entity_poly.entity_id
_entity_poly.type
_entity_poly.pdbx_seq_one_letter_code
_entity_poly.pdbx_strand_id
1 'polypeptide(L)'
;MSIWAKVATAIRGGASEAGEAIVDNQALRILDQEIRDADNGLSKSKGALTGIIAKRKLADKKVGSLKSSLTEYDGYAMQALDKGDDSLAVEIAEKIAGLETELLGEEGLAKSFADSEGQLRKTVAQTEANLKRLKQQVDTVKATEVVQKSQAAVAARHSGVGSSMGSALESLERLKTKQAERAAKFEAASELAESTEEVSLDAKLKAAGIVDGGASGGDVLARLKAKRGG
;
A
#
# COMPACT_ATOMS: atom_id res chain seq x y z
N MET A 1 12.28 -9.99 -12.38
CA MET A 1 12.66 -9.19 -13.58
C MET A 1 11.61 -8.12 -13.78
N SER A 2 12.03 -6.87 -13.94
CA SER A 2 11.15 -5.71 -14.17
C SER A 2 10.30 -5.89 -15.44
N ILE A 3 9.07 -5.36 -15.44
CA ILE A 3 8.13 -5.35 -16.58
C ILE A 3 8.80 -4.77 -17.83
N TRP A 4 9.60 -3.71 -17.63
CA TRP A 4 10.41 -3.07 -18.67
C TRP A 4 11.47 -3.99 -19.26
N ALA A 5 12.04 -4.90 -18.46
CA ALA A 5 13.03 -5.86 -18.95
C ALA A 5 12.38 -6.92 -19.85
N LYS A 6 11.15 -7.36 -19.54
CA LYS A 6 10.39 -8.30 -20.39
C LYS A 6 9.98 -7.66 -21.71
N VAL A 7 9.50 -6.42 -21.67
CA VAL A 7 9.15 -5.63 -22.86
C VAL A 7 10.38 -5.38 -23.73
N ALA A 8 11.51 -4.97 -23.14
CA ALA A 8 12.77 -4.78 -23.86
C ALA A 8 13.30 -6.07 -24.50
N THR A 9 13.06 -7.23 -23.87
CA THR A 9 13.49 -8.53 -24.42
C THR A 9 12.62 -8.95 -25.61
N ALA A 10 11.30 -8.70 -25.56
CA ALA A 10 10.39 -8.95 -26.68
C ALA A 10 10.73 -8.06 -27.89
N ILE A 11 11.10 -6.80 -27.63
CA ILE A 11 11.52 -5.84 -28.67
C ILE A 11 12.84 -6.24 -29.34
N ARG A 12 13.80 -6.74 -28.55
CA ARG A 12 15.11 -7.16 -29.07
C ARG A 12 15.08 -8.40 -29.97
N GLY A 13 14.03 -9.21 -29.88
CA GLY A 13 13.87 -10.43 -30.69
C GLY A 13 13.32 -10.22 -32.10
N GLY A 14 12.87 -9.01 -32.47
CA GLY A 14 12.10 -8.76 -33.69
C GLY A 14 12.74 -7.81 -34.71
N ALA A 15 14.06 -7.83 -34.87
CA ALA A 15 14.77 -6.96 -35.81
C ALA A 15 14.51 -7.31 -37.29
N SER A 16 13.39 -6.84 -37.84
CA SER A 16 13.21 -6.47 -39.26
C SER A 16 12.02 -5.50 -39.37
N GLU A 17 12.04 -4.53 -40.28
CA GLU A 17 11.06 -3.43 -40.37
C GLU A 17 9.62 -3.88 -40.74
N ALA A 18 9.40 -5.17 -41.06
CA ALA A 18 8.07 -5.79 -41.15
C ALA A 18 7.59 -6.42 -39.82
N GLY A 19 8.44 -6.44 -38.79
CA GLY A 19 8.23 -7.03 -37.47
C GLY A 19 7.79 -6.06 -36.39
N GLU A 20 7.97 -4.74 -36.54
CA GLU A 20 7.57 -3.74 -35.52
C GLU A 20 6.08 -3.85 -35.16
N ALA A 21 5.19 -3.99 -36.15
CA ALA A 21 3.75 -4.15 -35.91
C ALA A 21 3.36 -5.51 -35.25
N ILE A 22 4.19 -6.55 -35.39
CA ILE A 22 3.97 -7.87 -34.78
C ILE A 22 4.49 -7.88 -33.33
N VAL A 23 5.63 -7.22 -33.10
CA VAL A 23 6.27 -7.06 -31.79
C VAL A 23 5.44 -6.14 -30.88
N ASP A 24 4.87 -5.06 -31.41
CA ASP A 24 4.00 -4.13 -30.66
C ASP A 24 2.72 -4.83 -30.18
N ASN A 25 2.13 -5.70 -31.00
CA ASN A 25 0.94 -6.45 -30.61
C ASN A 25 1.24 -7.48 -29.51
N GLN A 26 2.43 -8.11 -29.56
CA GLN A 26 2.89 -9.01 -28.49
C GLN A 26 3.21 -8.25 -27.19
N ALA A 27 3.79 -7.05 -27.26
CA ALA A 27 4.07 -6.21 -26.10
C ALA A 27 2.78 -5.78 -25.39
N LEU A 28 1.75 -5.37 -26.13
CA LEU A 28 0.43 -5.03 -25.55
C LEU A 28 -0.25 -6.23 -24.89
N ARG A 29 -0.14 -7.43 -25.49
CA ARG A 29 -0.66 -8.66 -24.89
C ARG A 29 0.06 -9.03 -23.59
N ILE A 30 1.38 -8.85 -23.54
CA ILE A 30 2.17 -9.08 -22.32
C ILE A 30 1.78 -8.07 -21.23
N LEU A 31 1.65 -6.79 -21.59
CA LEU A 31 1.19 -5.75 -20.66
C LEU A 31 -0.22 -6.03 -20.12
N ASP A 32 -1.15 -6.48 -20.96
CA ASP A 32 -2.48 -6.90 -20.52
C ASP A 32 -2.43 -8.04 -19.51
N GLN A 33 -1.58 -9.04 -19.74
CA GLN A 33 -1.44 -10.17 -18.83
C GLN A 33 -0.86 -9.71 -17.49
N GLU A 34 0.19 -8.89 -17.52
CA GLU A 34 0.83 -8.37 -16.31
C GLU A 34 -0.13 -7.45 -15.53
N ILE A 35 -0.98 -6.67 -16.21
CA ILE A 35 -2.07 -5.90 -15.58
C ILE A 35 -3.07 -6.83 -14.87
N ARG A 36 -3.47 -7.95 -15.49
CA ARG A 36 -4.37 -8.91 -14.86
C ARG A 36 -3.71 -9.59 -13.66
N ASP A 37 -2.43 -9.94 -13.77
CA ASP A 37 -1.69 -10.56 -12.68
C ASP A 37 -1.54 -9.58 -11.51
N ALA A 38 -1.28 -8.31 -11.78
CA ALA A 38 -1.26 -7.24 -10.79
C ALA A 38 -2.64 -7.01 -10.14
N ASP A 39 -3.73 -7.07 -10.91
CA ASP A 39 -5.11 -6.98 -10.39
C ASP A 39 -5.44 -8.14 -9.45
N ASN A 40 -5.06 -9.36 -9.82
CA ASN A 40 -5.19 -10.55 -8.98
C ASN A 40 -4.35 -10.44 -7.70
N GLY A 41 -3.11 -9.96 -7.81
CA GLY A 41 -2.25 -9.70 -6.65
C GLY A 41 -2.86 -8.68 -5.70
N LEU A 42 -3.37 -7.57 -6.24
CA LEU A 42 -4.05 -6.53 -5.50
C LEU A 42 -5.31 -7.04 -4.79
N SER A 43 -6.11 -7.89 -5.44
CA SER A 43 -7.26 -8.54 -4.82
C SER A 43 -6.85 -9.41 -3.62
N LYS A 44 -5.77 -10.19 -3.73
CA LYS A 44 -5.21 -10.95 -2.61
C LYS A 44 -4.73 -10.04 -1.48
N SER A 45 -4.09 -8.92 -1.80
CA SER A 45 -3.67 -7.92 -0.80
C SER A 45 -4.85 -7.32 -0.04
N LYS A 46 -5.98 -7.04 -0.71
CA LYS A 46 -7.23 -6.61 -0.04
C LYS A 46 -7.78 -7.67 0.91
N GLY A 47 -7.73 -8.93 0.50
CA GLY A 47 -8.10 -10.06 1.36
C GLY A 47 -7.23 -10.13 2.62
N ALA A 48 -5.90 -10.02 2.46
CA ALA A 48 -4.96 -10.00 3.58
C ALA A 48 -5.20 -8.80 4.51
N LEU A 49 -5.42 -7.60 3.95
CA LEU A 49 -5.78 -6.40 4.70
C LEU A 49 -7.06 -6.62 5.52
N THR A 50 -8.08 -7.25 4.94
CA THR A 50 -9.32 -7.59 5.66
C THR A 50 -9.05 -8.52 6.85
N GLY A 51 -8.14 -9.50 6.68
CA GLY A 51 -7.68 -10.35 7.77
C GLY A 51 -6.99 -9.59 8.90
N ILE A 52 -6.13 -8.61 8.58
CA ILE A 52 -5.47 -7.76 9.58
C ILE A 52 -6.49 -6.86 10.31
N ILE A 53 -7.43 -6.25 9.59
CA ILE A 53 -8.51 -5.46 10.19
C ILE A 53 -9.32 -6.31 11.18
N ALA A 54 -9.64 -7.55 10.82
CA ALA A 54 -10.37 -8.45 11.70
C ALA A 54 -9.56 -8.77 12.98
N LYS A 55 -8.27 -9.11 12.84
CA LYS A 55 -7.38 -9.36 13.98
C LYS A 55 -7.25 -8.15 14.90
N ARG A 56 -7.09 -6.94 14.32
CA ARG A 56 -7.06 -5.69 15.09
C ARG A 56 -8.34 -5.50 15.90
N LYS A 57 -9.51 -5.65 15.27
CA LYS A 57 -10.80 -5.50 15.97
C LYS A 57 -10.98 -6.50 17.11
N LEU A 58 -10.48 -7.73 16.96
CA LEU A 58 -10.51 -8.73 18.02
C LEU A 58 -9.57 -8.34 19.18
N ALA A 59 -8.36 -7.88 18.87
CA ALA A 59 -7.41 -7.38 19.87
C ALA A 59 -7.99 -6.16 20.62
N ASP A 60 -8.54 -5.18 19.91
CA ASP A 60 -9.21 -4.01 20.52
C ASP A 60 -10.36 -4.42 21.45
N LYS A 61 -11.16 -5.41 21.05
CA LYS A 61 -12.25 -5.92 21.88
C LYS A 61 -11.70 -6.56 23.16
N LYS A 62 -10.60 -7.33 23.06
CA LYS A 62 -9.96 -7.97 24.21
C LYS A 62 -9.36 -6.91 25.16
N VAL A 63 -8.67 -5.92 24.63
CA VAL A 63 -8.20 -4.73 25.38
C VAL A 63 -9.37 -4.07 26.12
N GLY A 64 -10.49 -3.85 25.42
CA GLY A 64 -11.71 -3.28 26.02
C GLY A 64 -12.24 -4.13 27.18
N SER A 65 -12.32 -5.46 27.02
CA SER A 65 -12.77 -6.34 28.11
C SER A 65 -11.82 -6.34 29.31
N LEU A 66 -10.51 -6.33 29.08
CA LEU A 66 -9.52 -6.28 30.16
C LEU A 66 -9.61 -4.97 30.95
N LYS A 67 -9.80 -3.84 30.27
CA LYS A 67 -10.03 -2.53 30.92
C LYS A 67 -11.28 -2.51 31.78
N SER A 68 -12.36 -3.12 31.30
CA SER A 68 -13.60 -3.26 32.10
C SER A 68 -13.37 -4.12 33.33
N SER A 69 -12.71 -5.27 33.19
CA SER A 69 -12.37 -6.14 34.32
C SER A 69 -11.46 -5.44 35.32
N LEU A 70 -10.45 -4.69 34.87
CA LEU A 70 -9.61 -3.88 35.76
C LEU A 70 -10.42 -2.88 36.57
N THR A 71 -11.34 -2.17 35.94
CA THR A 71 -12.22 -1.20 36.63
C THR A 71 -13.09 -1.89 37.68
N GLU A 72 -13.59 -3.09 37.39
CA GLU A 72 -14.40 -3.88 38.31
C GLU A 72 -13.57 -4.36 39.52
N TYR A 73 -12.39 -4.93 39.29
CA TYR A 73 -11.49 -5.38 40.36
C TYR A 73 -10.92 -4.22 41.18
N ASP A 74 -10.65 -3.06 40.57
CA ASP A 74 -10.30 -1.83 41.31
C ASP A 74 -11.41 -1.46 42.30
N GLY A 75 -12.67 -1.57 41.88
CA GLY A 75 -13.83 -1.37 42.74
C GLY A 75 -13.91 -2.38 43.90
N TYR A 76 -13.62 -3.65 43.64
CA TYR A 76 -13.57 -4.68 44.68
C TYR A 76 -12.42 -4.46 45.67
N ALA A 77 -11.23 -4.06 45.18
CA ALA A 77 -10.10 -3.73 46.05
C ALA A 77 -10.42 -2.57 46.99
N MET A 78 -11.06 -1.51 46.48
CA MET A 78 -11.53 -0.38 47.29
C MET A 78 -12.52 -0.83 48.37
N GLN A 79 -13.50 -1.66 48.03
CA GLN A 79 -14.47 -2.17 49.00
C GLN A 79 -13.84 -3.06 50.08
N ALA A 80 -12.82 -3.86 49.73
CA ALA A 80 -12.09 -4.68 50.69
C ALA A 80 -11.31 -3.78 51.69
N LEU A 81 -10.63 -2.75 51.18
CA LEU A 81 -9.92 -1.76 51.98
C LEU A 81 -10.86 -0.95 52.89
N ASP A 82 -12.04 -0.56 52.41
CA ASP A 82 -13.03 0.17 53.21
C ASP A 82 -13.59 -0.67 54.36
N LYS A 83 -13.62 -2.01 54.19
CA LYS A 83 -14.01 -2.97 55.22
C LYS A 83 -12.85 -3.37 56.14
N GLY A 84 -11.64 -2.86 55.91
CA GLY A 84 -10.43 -3.20 56.66
C GLY A 84 -9.91 -4.62 56.41
N ASP A 85 -10.34 -5.27 55.33
CA ASP A 85 -9.85 -6.59 54.93
C ASP A 85 -8.61 -6.46 54.04
N ASP A 86 -7.48 -6.18 54.68
CA ASP A 86 -6.20 -5.96 54.00
C ASP A 86 -5.70 -7.22 53.27
N SER A 87 -6.05 -8.42 53.75
CA SER A 87 -5.65 -9.68 53.10
C SER A 87 -6.37 -9.84 51.76
N LEU A 88 -7.69 -9.64 51.74
CA LEU A 88 -8.47 -9.70 50.51
C LEU A 88 -8.07 -8.60 49.52
N ALA A 89 -7.75 -7.40 50.02
CA ALA A 89 -7.25 -6.31 49.19
C ALA A 89 -5.92 -6.65 48.50
N VAL A 90 -5.01 -7.35 49.19
CA VAL A 90 -3.74 -7.82 48.60
C VAL A 90 -4.00 -8.86 47.50
N GLU A 91 -4.87 -9.85 47.73
CA GLU A 91 -5.21 -10.85 46.71
C GLU A 91 -5.83 -10.21 45.45
N ILE A 92 -6.72 -9.23 45.63
CA ILE A 92 -7.32 -8.51 44.50
C ILE A 92 -6.25 -7.67 43.77
N ALA A 93 -5.31 -7.05 44.49
CA ALA A 93 -4.21 -6.31 43.88
C ALA A 93 -3.30 -7.20 43.03
N GLU A 94 -3.03 -8.44 43.46
CA GLU A 94 -2.30 -9.43 42.65
C GLU A 94 -3.08 -9.79 41.36
N LYS A 95 -4.40 -9.95 41.47
CA LYS A 95 -5.25 -10.20 40.31
C LYS A 95 -5.23 -9.03 39.32
N ILE A 96 -5.30 -7.80 39.82
CA ILE A 96 -5.18 -6.57 39.02
C ILE A 96 -3.83 -6.52 38.30
N ALA A 97 -2.72 -6.79 39.00
CA ALA A 97 -1.38 -6.79 38.39
C ALA A 97 -1.26 -7.81 37.23
N GLY A 98 -1.89 -8.98 37.37
CA GLY A 98 -1.98 -9.97 36.29
C GLY A 98 -2.78 -9.46 35.09
N LEU A 99 -3.93 -8.81 35.33
CA LEU A 99 -4.76 -8.22 34.28
C LEU A 99 -4.08 -7.04 33.58
N GLU A 100 -3.33 -6.20 34.31
CA GLU A 100 -2.55 -5.10 33.74
C GLU A 100 -1.41 -5.63 32.85
N THR A 101 -0.76 -6.72 33.26
CA THR A 101 0.27 -7.37 32.45
C THR A 101 -0.32 -7.92 31.15
N GLU A 102 -1.48 -8.57 31.21
CA GLU A 102 -2.18 -9.05 30.02
C GLU A 102 -2.63 -7.89 29.13
N LEU A 103 -3.15 -6.82 29.73
CA LEU A 103 -3.58 -5.62 29.02
C LEU A 103 -2.42 -5.00 28.22
N LEU A 104 -1.25 -4.84 28.84
CA LEU A 104 -0.07 -4.29 28.16
C LEU A 104 0.33 -5.14 26.94
N GLY A 105 0.27 -6.46 27.06
CA GLY A 105 0.53 -7.37 25.94
C GLY A 105 -0.47 -7.20 24.80
N GLU A 106 -1.76 -7.18 25.13
CA GLU A 106 -2.85 -7.04 24.14
C GLU A 106 -2.87 -5.65 23.49
N GLU A 107 -2.56 -4.58 24.23
CA GLU A 107 -2.41 -3.23 23.67
C GLU A 107 -1.24 -3.16 22.69
N GLY A 108 -0.11 -3.83 22.99
CA GLY A 108 1.01 -3.97 22.07
C GLY A 108 0.63 -4.69 20.77
N LEU A 109 -0.13 -5.78 20.87
CA LEU A 109 -0.65 -6.51 19.71
C LEU A 109 -1.64 -5.67 18.89
N ALA A 110 -2.58 -5.00 19.54
CA ALA A 110 -3.55 -4.13 18.89
C ALA A 110 -2.85 -3.00 18.11
N LYS A 111 -1.83 -2.39 18.71
CA LYS A 111 -0.99 -1.36 18.07
C LYS A 111 -0.26 -1.91 16.85
N SER A 112 0.40 -3.06 16.97
CA SER A 112 1.10 -3.71 15.85
C SER A 112 0.16 -4.01 14.66
N PHE A 113 -1.06 -4.47 14.93
CA PHE A 113 -2.06 -4.66 13.88
C PHE A 113 -2.57 -3.34 13.29
N ALA A 114 -2.72 -2.29 14.09
CA ALA A 114 -3.09 -0.96 13.61
C ALA A 114 -2.04 -0.37 12.67
N ASP A 115 -0.76 -0.46 13.03
CA ASP A 115 0.36 0.00 12.21
C ASP A 115 0.41 -0.78 10.88
N SER A 116 0.28 -2.11 10.97
CA SER A 116 0.22 -2.99 9.79
C SER A 116 -0.98 -2.67 8.88
N GLU A 117 -2.15 -2.42 9.46
CA GLU A 117 -3.35 -2.00 8.72
C GLU A 117 -3.10 -0.68 7.99
N GLY A 118 -2.53 0.32 8.67
CA GLY A 118 -2.24 1.64 8.09
C GLY A 118 -1.30 1.53 6.89
N GLN A 119 -0.20 0.79 7.05
CA GLN A 119 0.75 0.58 5.96
C GLN A 119 0.12 -0.16 4.77
N LEU A 120 -0.62 -1.24 5.03
CA LEU A 120 -1.28 -2.01 3.99
C LEU A 120 -2.34 -1.19 3.24
N ARG A 121 -3.13 -0.35 3.95
CA ARG A 121 -4.09 0.56 3.32
C ARG A 121 -3.41 1.51 2.34
N LYS A 122 -2.30 2.13 2.75
CA LYS A 122 -1.52 3.05 1.91
C LYS A 122 -1.01 2.33 0.65
N THR A 123 -0.37 1.19 0.82
CA THR A 123 0.17 0.40 -0.30
C THR A 123 -0.92 -0.07 -1.26
N VAL A 124 -2.05 -0.57 -0.75
CA VAL A 124 -3.21 -1.00 -1.57
C VAL A 124 -3.76 0.17 -2.37
N ALA A 125 -3.98 1.34 -1.75
CA ALA A 125 -4.49 2.53 -2.43
C ALA A 125 -3.55 3.05 -3.52
N GLN A 126 -2.23 3.08 -3.24
CA GLN A 126 -1.22 3.48 -4.23
C GLN A 126 -1.18 2.49 -5.40
N THR A 127 -1.23 1.19 -5.12
CA THR A 127 -1.21 0.14 -6.15
C THR A 127 -2.46 0.18 -7.02
N GLU A 128 -3.63 0.40 -6.42
CA GLU A 128 -4.90 0.64 -7.13
C GLU A 128 -4.81 1.81 -8.10
N ALA A 129 -4.33 2.97 -7.62
CA ALA A 129 -4.20 4.17 -8.43
C ALA A 129 -3.25 3.95 -9.62
N ASN A 130 -2.09 3.32 -9.36
CA ASN A 130 -1.11 2.99 -10.38
C ASN A 130 -1.66 2.01 -11.41
N LEU A 131 -2.36 0.96 -10.97
CA LEU A 131 -2.97 -0.02 -11.85
C LEU A 131 -4.07 0.60 -12.72
N LYS A 132 -4.89 1.48 -12.15
CA LYS A 132 -5.92 2.23 -12.90
C LYS A 132 -5.28 3.11 -13.98
N ARG A 133 -4.21 3.84 -13.65
CA ARG A 133 -3.45 4.65 -14.61
C ARG A 133 -2.87 3.78 -15.73
N LEU A 134 -2.26 2.64 -15.39
CA LEU A 134 -1.66 1.74 -16.36
C LEU A 134 -2.71 1.15 -17.32
N LYS A 135 -3.88 0.74 -16.81
CA LYS A 135 -5.01 0.29 -17.63
C LYS A 135 -5.43 1.36 -18.64
N GLN A 136 -5.63 2.59 -18.20
CA GLN A 136 -6.00 3.71 -19.08
C GLN A 136 -4.95 4.02 -20.16
N GLN A 137 -3.66 3.93 -19.80
CA GLN A 137 -2.57 4.12 -20.76
C GLN A 137 -2.58 3.03 -21.83
N VAL A 138 -2.75 1.76 -21.43
CA VAL A 138 -2.84 0.64 -22.38
C VAL A 138 -4.06 0.78 -23.30
N ASP A 139 -5.22 1.17 -22.77
CA ASP A 139 -6.43 1.38 -23.57
C ASP A 139 -6.23 2.51 -24.60
N THR A 140 -5.55 3.60 -24.21
CA THR A 140 -5.23 4.71 -25.12
C THR A 140 -4.28 4.27 -26.24
N VAL A 141 -3.26 3.49 -25.92
CA VAL A 141 -2.31 2.96 -26.92
C VAL A 141 -3.03 2.02 -27.89
N LYS A 142 -3.89 1.12 -27.40
CA LYS A 142 -4.71 0.24 -28.25
C LYS A 142 -5.64 1.02 -29.18
N ALA A 143 -6.33 2.03 -28.65
CA ALA A 143 -7.21 2.87 -29.46
C ALA A 143 -6.42 3.61 -30.56
N THR A 144 -5.22 4.11 -30.23
CA THR A 144 -4.32 4.76 -31.18
C THR A 144 -3.86 3.79 -32.27
N GLU A 145 -3.49 2.57 -31.92
CA GLU A 145 -3.11 1.50 -32.87
C GLU A 145 -4.26 1.19 -33.84
N VAL A 146 -5.50 1.09 -33.35
CA VAL A 146 -6.69 0.87 -34.20
C VAL A 146 -6.88 2.00 -35.20
N VAL A 147 -6.81 3.26 -34.74
CA VAL A 147 -6.95 4.43 -35.62
C VAL A 147 -5.85 4.45 -36.69
N GLN A 148 -4.61 4.17 -36.33
CA GLN A 148 -3.49 4.10 -37.27
C GLN A 148 -3.68 3.00 -38.32
N LYS A 149 -4.11 1.80 -37.90
CA LYS A 149 -4.44 0.70 -38.83
C LYS A 149 -5.56 1.08 -39.79
N SER A 150 -6.62 1.74 -39.29
CA SER A 150 -7.71 2.24 -40.14
C SER A 150 -7.23 3.31 -41.13
N GLN A 151 -6.41 4.26 -40.69
CA GLN A 151 -5.85 5.30 -41.56
C GLN A 151 -4.94 4.71 -42.65
N ALA A 152 -4.09 3.74 -42.30
CA ALA A 152 -3.24 3.04 -43.27
C ALA A 152 -4.09 2.28 -44.31
N ALA A 153 -5.14 1.60 -43.87
CA ALA A 153 -6.07 0.90 -44.78
C ALA A 153 -6.82 1.85 -45.72
N VAL A 154 -7.21 3.05 -45.26
CA VAL A 154 -7.83 4.08 -46.11
C VAL A 154 -6.83 4.68 -47.09
N ALA A 155 -5.61 5.03 -46.65
CA ALA A 155 -4.55 5.55 -47.51
C ALA A 155 -4.17 4.54 -48.61
N ALA A 156 -4.06 3.25 -48.28
CA ALA A 156 -3.81 2.17 -49.23
C ALA A 156 -4.95 1.97 -50.25
N ARG A 157 -6.19 2.37 -49.91
CA ARG A 157 -7.33 2.36 -50.84
C ARG A 157 -7.37 3.60 -51.73
N HIS A 158 -6.87 4.73 -51.26
CA HIS A 158 -6.82 6.00 -52.01
C HIS A 158 -5.52 6.20 -52.84
N SER A 159 -4.47 5.41 -52.60
CA SER A 159 -3.22 5.44 -53.39
C SER A 159 -3.35 4.91 -54.82
N GLY A 160 -4.56 4.48 -55.23
CA GLY A 160 -4.88 4.12 -56.62
C GLY A 160 -5.09 5.30 -57.58
N VAL A 161 -5.10 6.56 -57.10
CA VAL A 161 -5.26 7.74 -57.97
C VAL A 161 -4.37 8.90 -57.49
N GLY A 162 -3.23 9.09 -58.17
CA GLY A 162 -2.55 10.38 -58.42
C GLY A 162 -2.12 11.29 -57.25
N SER A 163 -0.80 11.34 -57.01
CA SER A 163 0.00 12.55 -56.67
C SER A 163 -0.31 13.39 -55.42
N SER A 164 -0.11 12.86 -54.20
CA SER A 164 0.09 13.69 -52.98
C SER A 164 1.04 13.09 -51.91
N MET A 165 1.99 12.23 -52.33
CA MET A 165 2.91 11.46 -51.47
C MET A 165 3.84 12.30 -50.55
N GLY A 166 4.13 13.57 -50.88
CA GLY A 166 5.11 14.39 -50.15
C GLY A 166 4.65 14.93 -48.79
N SER A 167 3.37 15.25 -48.63
CA SER A 167 2.86 15.94 -47.44
C SER A 167 2.52 15.02 -46.27
N ALA A 168 2.20 13.74 -46.56
CA ALA A 168 1.86 12.74 -45.54
C ALA A 168 3.10 12.20 -44.82
N LEU A 169 4.22 12.05 -45.53
CA LEU A 169 5.51 11.66 -44.94
C LEU A 169 6.06 12.74 -44.00
N GLU A 170 5.97 14.02 -44.40
CA GLU A 170 6.38 15.15 -43.55
C GLU A 170 5.51 15.28 -42.28
N SER A 171 4.21 15.00 -42.40
CA SER A 171 3.27 14.98 -41.26
C SER A 171 3.56 13.82 -40.29
N LEU A 172 3.99 12.67 -40.81
CA LEU A 172 4.35 11.50 -40.01
C LEU A 172 5.69 11.67 -39.29
N GLU A 173 6.68 12.29 -39.95
CA GLU A 173 7.97 12.69 -39.36
C GLU A 173 7.77 13.65 -38.17
N ARG A 174 6.90 14.66 -38.32
CA ARG A 174 6.48 15.58 -37.26
C ARG A 174 5.72 14.91 -36.12
N LEU A 175 4.97 13.86 -36.39
CA LEU A 175 4.20 13.13 -35.38
C LEU A 175 5.09 12.19 -34.56
N LYS A 176 6.06 11.53 -35.21
CA LYS A 176 7.06 10.65 -34.56
C LYS A 176 7.94 11.43 -33.60
N THR A 177 8.39 12.64 -34.00
CA THR A 177 9.11 13.55 -33.10
C THR A 177 8.27 13.99 -31.90
N LYS A 178 6.97 14.26 -32.09
CA LYS A 178 6.05 14.65 -31.00
C LYS A 178 5.77 13.51 -30.00
N GLN A 179 5.86 12.25 -30.45
CA GLN A 179 5.76 11.08 -29.58
C GLN A 179 7.05 10.83 -28.80
N ALA A 180 8.22 10.99 -29.45
CA ALA A 180 9.52 10.94 -28.78
C ALA A 180 9.65 12.02 -27.68
N GLU A 181 9.15 13.23 -27.94
CA GLU A 181 9.13 14.32 -26.97
C GLU A 181 8.23 14.03 -25.76
N ARG A 182 7.11 13.32 -25.97
CA ARG A 182 6.22 12.90 -24.88
C ARG A 182 6.81 11.78 -24.04
N ALA A 183 7.52 10.84 -24.65
CA ALA A 183 8.22 9.77 -23.95
C ALA A 183 9.31 10.35 -23.03
N ALA A 184 10.12 11.28 -23.56
CA ALA A 184 11.16 11.96 -22.77
C ALA A 184 10.58 12.79 -21.61
N LYS A 185 9.43 13.46 -21.81
CA LYS A 185 8.73 14.18 -20.73
C LYS A 185 8.18 13.25 -19.63
N PHE A 186 7.80 12.02 -19.98
CA PHE A 186 7.33 11.04 -19.00
C PHE A 186 8.47 10.43 -18.19
N GLU A 187 9.61 10.18 -18.83
CA GLU A 187 10.85 9.71 -18.17
C GLU A 187 11.37 10.76 -17.16
N ALA A 188 11.45 12.02 -17.57
CA ALA A 188 11.84 13.12 -16.68
C ALA A 188 10.87 13.31 -15.49
N ALA A 189 9.58 13.07 -15.68
CA ALA A 189 8.59 13.14 -14.59
C ALA A 189 8.70 11.96 -13.61
N SER A 190 9.15 10.78 -14.08
CA SER A 190 9.40 9.60 -13.24
C SER A 190 10.65 9.78 -12.38
N GLU A 191 11.73 10.34 -12.95
CA GLU A 191 12.97 10.64 -12.22
C GLU A 191 12.74 11.70 -11.12
N LEU A 192 11.91 12.71 -11.37
CA LEU A 192 11.53 13.70 -10.37
C LEU A 192 10.76 13.05 -9.19
N ALA A 193 9.88 12.08 -9.47
CA ALA A 193 9.11 11.38 -8.45
C ALA A 193 9.98 10.49 -7.55
N GLU A 194 11.03 9.85 -8.09
CA GLU A 194 11.98 9.04 -7.32
C GLU A 194 12.91 9.89 -6.44
N SER A 195 13.20 11.13 -6.85
CA SER A 195 14.03 12.05 -6.04
C SER A 195 13.33 12.64 -4.80
N THR A 196 12.04 12.34 -4.58
CA THR A 196 11.21 12.93 -3.51
C THR A 196 10.89 11.96 -2.36
N GLU A 197 11.58 10.81 -2.24
CA GLU A 197 11.49 9.98 -1.03
C GLU A 197 12.38 10.52 0.09
N GLU A 198 11.86 11.52 0.82
CA GLU A 198 12.39 11.96 2.11
C GLU A 198 12.34 10.81 3.14
N VAL A 199 13.50 10.47 3.69
CA VAL A 199 13.70 9.50 4.78
C VAL A 199 12.74 9.79 5.94
N SER A 200 11.88 8.82 6.27
CA SER A 200 10.80 8.99 7.24
C SER A 200 11.32 9.34 8.65
N LEU A 201 10.63 10.29 9.28
CA LEU A 201 10.90 10.82 10.62
C LEU A 201 11.00 9.72 11.70
N ASP A 202 10.30 8.59 11.51
CA ASP A 202 10.33 7.42 12.39
C ASP A 202 11.70 6.73 12.47
N ALA A 203 12.49 6.76 11.40
CA ALA A 203 13.85 6.22 11.41
C ALA A 203 14.79 7.07 12.29
N LYS A 204 14.52 8.38 12.39
CA LYS A 204 15.28 9.33 13.23
C LYS A 204 14.89 9.21 14.71
N LEU A 205 13.63 8.96 15.02
CA LEU A 205 13.12 8.86 16.40
C LEU A 205 13.55 7.57 17.11
N LYS A 206 13.70 6.46 16.38
CA LYS A 206 14.28 5.21 16.93
C LYS A 206 15.79 5.30 17.16
N ALA A 207 16.53 5.96 16.28
CA ALA A 207 17.97 6.18 16.45
C ALA A 207 18.29 7.11 17.64
N ALA A 208 17.34 7.95 18.06
CA ALA A 208 17.48 8.87 19.19
C ALA A 208 17.08 8.27 20.56
N GLY A 209 16.66 6.99 20.61
CA GLY A 209 16.42 6.28 21.88
C GLY A 209 15.20 6.77 22.70
N ILE A 210 14.17 7.31 22.05
CA ILE A 210 13.09 8.06 22.73
C ILE A 210 11.98 7.17 23.36
N VAL A 211 11.98 5.85 23.16
CA VAL A 211 10.88 4.99 23.66
C VAL A 211 11.42 3.84 24.51
N ASP A 212 11.32 4.01 25.82
CA ASP A 212 11.59 3.04 26.90
C ASP A 212 10.28 2.92 27.72
N GLY A 213 9.71 1.75 28.03
CA GLY A 213 10.19 0.77 29.01
C GLY A 213 9.19 0.74 30.18
N GLY A 214 8.28 -0.26 30.20
CA GLY A 214 7.10 -0.30 31.10
C GLY A 214 7.38 -0.86 32.50
N ALA A 215 6.75 -0.23 33.50
CA ALA A 215 6.90 -0.36 34.96
C ALA A 215 6.28 -1.63 35.61
N SER A 216 6.64 -1.89 36.88
CA SER A 216 6.40 -3.14 37.62
C SER A 216 5.33 -3.02 38.73
N GLY A 217 4.77 -4.14 39.18
CA GLY A 217 3.59 -4.20 40.06
C GLY A 217 3.66 -3.46 41.42
N GLY A 218 4.84 -3.11 41.93
CA GLY A 218 4.96 -2.23 43.11
C GLY A 218 4.45 -0.81 42.86
N ASP A 219 4.55 -0.34 41.61
CA ASP A 219 4.14 1.00 41.18
C ASP A 219 2.61 1.16 41.19
N VAL A 220 1.89 0.04 41.02
CA VAL A 220 0.42 -0.02 40.97
C VAL A 220 -0.18 0.14 42.36
N LEU A 221 0.37 -0.56 43.36
CA LEU A 221 -0.08 -0.45 44.75
C LEU A 221 0.18 0.96 45.32
N ALA A 222 1.32 1.56 44.97
CA ALA A 222 1.64 2.95 45.33
C ALA A 222 0.65 3.94 44.71
N ARG A 223 0.30 3.76 43.42
CA ARG A 223 -0.70 4.59 42.71
C ARG A 223 -2.09 4.49 43.33
N LEU A 224 -2.54 3.29 43.69
CA LEU A 224 -3.85 3.06 44.31
C LEU A 224 -3.97 3.72 45.70
N LYS A 225 -2.91 3.64 46.52
CA LYS A 225 -2.88 4.33 47.83
C LYS A 225 -2.84 5.85 47.70
N ALA A 226 -2.13 6.38 46.70
CA ALA A 226 -2.09 7.82 46.42
C ALA A 226 -3.46 8.38 46.00
N LYS A 227 -4.28 7.61 45.27
CA LYS A 227 -5.64 8.02 44.85
C LYS A 227 -6.66 8.11 46.00
N ARG A 228 -6.41 7.44 47.13
CA ARG A 228 -7.24 7.51 48.35
C ARG A 228 -6.84 8.65 49.30
N GLY A 229 -5.60 9.14 49.19
CA GLY A 229 -5.01 10.14 50.10
C GLY A 229 -5.19 11.61 49.68
N GLY A 230 -5.90 11.88 48.59
CA GLY A 230 -6.31 13.22 48.15
C GLY A 230 -7.82 13.29 47.98
#